data_AF-A0A358XWX9-F1
#
_entry.id   AF-A0A358XWX9-F1
#
_cell.length_a   1.000
_cell.length_b   1.000
_cell.length_c   1.000
_cell.angle_alpha   90.00
_cell.angle_beta   90.00
_cell.angle_gamma   90.00
#
_symmetry.space_group_name_H-M   'P 1'
#
loop_
_entity.id
_entity.type
_entity.pdbx_description
1 polymer ?
#
loop_
_entity_poly.entity_id
_entity_poly.type
_entity_poly.pdbx_seq_one_letter_code
_entity_poly.pdbx_strand_id
1 'polypeptide(L)' 'MLTKITKDTELLMATEDPKRLEEQLCELLPIYRTIGLKVQAVGDLLKTRVPYIPGNTNHLGTMHAGVTWMAGEVLGGLA' A
#
# COMPACT_ATOMS: atom_id res chain seq x y z
N MET A 1 17.19 -11.23 10.15
CA MET A 1 15.91 -10.49 10.06
C MET A 1 15.90 -9.60 8.83
N LEU A 2 16.94 -8.79 8.58
CA LEU A 2 17.12 -8.01 7.34
C LEU A 2 17.06 -8.84 6.05
N THR A 3 17.68 -10.02 6.03
CA THR A 3 17.70 -10.95 4.88
C THR A 3 16.37 -11.60 4.53
N LYS A 4 15.39 -11.58 5.44
CA LYS A 4 14.04 -12.12 5.18
C LYS A 4 13.18 -11.06 4.51
N ILE A 5 13.24 -9.82 5.02
CA ILE A 5 12.57 -8.65 4.46
C ILE A 5 12.98 -8.43 3.00
N THR A 6 14.27 -8.50 2.67
CA THR A 6 14.73 -8.32 1.27
C THR A 6 14.17 -9.35 0.31
N LYS A 7 14.13 -10.64 0.70
CA LYS A 7 13.51 -11.70 -0.12
C LYS A 7 12.00 -11.54 -0.28
N ASP A 8 11.31 -11.13 0.78
CA ASP A 8 9.86 -10.91 0.75
C ASP A 8 9.52 -9.71 -0.15
N THR A 9 10.41 -8.70 -0.22
CA THR A 9 10.27 -7.53 -1.09
C THR A 9 10.51 -7.87 -2.57
N GLU A 10 11.53 -8.68 -2.88
CA GLU A 10 11.77 -9.19 -4.24
C GLU A 10 10.57 -10.01 -4.77
N LEU A 11 9.91 -10.77 -3.90
CA LEU A 11 8.72 -11.56 -4.24
C LEU A 11 7.48 -10.69 -4.45
N LEU A 12 7.35 -9.58 -3.71
CA LEU A 12 6.30 -8.58 -3.87
C LEU A 12 6.38 -7.89 -5.24
N MET A 13 7.58 -7.58 -5.72
CA MET A 13 7.76 -6.90 -7.01
C MET A 13 7.68 -7.82 -8.23
N ALA A 14 7.63 -9.14 -8.03
CA ALA A 14 7.55 -10.11 -9.11
C ALA A 14 6.11 -10.36 -9.61
N THR A 15 5.08 -9.83 -8.95
CA THR A 15 3.69 -10.04 -9.36
C THR A 15 3.18 -8.88 -10.20
N GLU A 16 2.59 -9.20 -11.36
CA GLU A 16 1.88 -8.23 -12.20
C GLU A 16 0.36 -8.17 -11.89
N ASP A 17 -0.10 -8.88 -10.85
CA ASP A 17 -1.50 -8.91 -10.44
C ASP A 17 -1.74 -7.87 -9.32
N PRO A 18 -2.49 -6.79 -9.58
CA PRO A 18 -2.78 -5.76 -8.59
C PRO A 18 -3.43 -6.30 -7.32
N LYS A 19 -4.36 -7.25 -7.45
CA LYS A 19 -5.09 -7.78 -6.30
C LYS A 19 -4.16 -8.61 -5.42
N ARG A 20 -3.31 -9.43 -6.04
CA ARG A 20 -2.32 -10.22 -5.31
C ARG A 20 -1.33 -9.32 -4.58
N LEU A 21 -0.84 -8.26 -5.24
CA LEU A 21 0.05 -7.30 -4.60
C LEU A 21 -0.63 -6.59 -3.41
N GLU A 22 -1.89 -6.18 -3.56
CA GLU A 22 -2.68 -5.61 -2.46
C GLU A 22 -2.76 -6.54 -1.24
N GLU A 23 -3.06 -7.82 -1.48
CA GLU A 23 -3.16 -8.84 -0.43
C GLU A 23 -1.81 -9.01 0.29
N GLN A 24 -0.71 -9.17 -0.46
CA GLN A 24 0.64 -9.33 0.10
C GLN A 24 1.08 -8.09 0.89
N LEU A 25 0.81 -6.88 0.38
CA LEU A 25 1.10 -5.63 1.10
C LEU A 25 0.31 -5.54 2.41
N CYS A 26 -0.97 -5.93 2.39
CA CYS A 26 -1.81 -5.92 3.59
C CYS A 26 -1.43 -7.01 4.59
N GLU A 27 -0.83 -8.12 4.16
CA GLU A 27 -0.29 -9.16 5.04
C GLU A 27 1.03 -8.73 5.67
N LEU A 28 1.94 -8.14 4.88
CA LEU A 28 3.23 -7.68 5.36
C LEU A 28 3.09 -6.47 6.29
N LEU A 29 2.24 -5.52 5.90
CA LEU A 29 2.03 -4.25 6.60
C LEU A 29 0.52 -4.01 6.80
N PRO A 30 -0.07 -4.53 7.90
CA PRO A 30 -1.50 -4.46 8.17
C PRO A 30 -2.10 -3.04 8.18
N ILE A 31 -1.26 -2.00 8.35
CA ILE A 31 -1.66 -0.60 8.26
C ILE A 31 -2.32 -0.26 6.90
N TYR A 32 -1.89 -0.91 5.82
CA TYR A 32 -2.49 -0.72 4.50
C TYR A 32 -3.93 -1.23 4.44
N ARG A 33 -4.26 -2.27 5.19
CA ARG A 33 -5.64 -2.72 5.39
C ARG A 33 -6.45 -1.69 6.18
N THR A 34 -5.87 -1.10 7.23
CA THR A 34 -6.53 -0.08 8.07
C THR A 34 -6.91 1.16 7.28
N ILE A 35 -6.01 1.67 6.43
CA ILE A 35 -6.31 2.86 5.62
C ILE A 35 -7.18 2.54 4.41
N GLY A 36 -7.34 1.27 4.05
CA GLY A 36 -8.12 0.81 2.90
C GLY A 36 -7.38 0.89 1.57
N LEU A 37 -6.05 0.72 1.56
CA LEU A 37 -5.23 0.77 0.35
C LEU A 37 -5.76 -0.19 -0.72
N LYS A 38 -5.87 0.30 -1.95
CA LYS A 38 -6.19 -0.47 -3.15
C LYS A 38 -5.08 -0.33 -4.18
N VAL A 39 -4.61 -1.44 -4.73
CA VAL A 39 -3.68 -1.43 -5.86
C VAL A 39 -4.51 -1.45 -7.14
N GLN A 40 -4.35 -0.43 -7.99
CA GLN A 40 -5.11 -0.27 -9.22
C GLN A 40 -4.37 -0.78 -10.46
N ALA A 41 -3.04 -0.67 -10.46
CA ALA A 41 -2.19 -1.11 -11.55
C ALA A 41 -0.79 -1.46 -11.04
N VAL A 42 -0.19 -2.47 -11.68
CA VAL A 42 1.18 -2.94 -11.48
C VAL A 42 1.79 -3.18 -12.86
N GLY A 43 3.06 -2.81 -13.06
CA GLY A 43 3.75 -2.83 -14.36
C GLY A 43 4.40 -1.47 -14.63
N ASP A 44 4.41 -1.03 -15.89
CA ASP A 44 5.02 0.25 -16.31
C ASP A 44 4.50 1.48 -15.54
N LEU A 45 3.28 1.39 -15.00
CA LEU A 45 2.71 2.40 -14.11
C LEU A 45 2.18 1.75 -12.83
N LEU A 46 2.81 2.09 -11.71
CA LEU A 46 2.28 1.78 -10.39
C LEU A 46 1.20 2.79 -10.01
N LYS A 47 0.03 2.28 -9.62
CA LYS A 47 -1.09 3.12 -9.20
C LYS A 47 -1.82 2.53 -8.00
N THR A 48 -2.02 3.35 -6.98
CA THR A 48 -2.83 3.00 -5.80
C THR A 48 -4.00 3.98 -5.63
N ARG A 49 -5.01 3.55 -4.88
CA ARG A 49 -6.13 4.37 -4.44
C ARG A 49 -6.40 4.08 -2.97
N VAL A 50 -6.64 5.13 -2.19
CA VAL A 50 -7.18 5.01 -0.84
C VAL A 50 -8.58 5.65 -0.83
N PRO A 51 -9.67 4.88 -0.61
CA PRO A 51 -11.01 5.46 -0.51
C PRO A 51 -11.12 6.27 0.78
N TYR A 52 -11.87 7.38 0.75
CA TYR A 52 -12.19 8.10 1.97
C TYR A 52 -13.19 7.29 2.80
N ILE A 53 -12.82 6.88 4.00
CA ILE A 53 -13.62 6.06 4.92
C ILE A 53 -13.47 6.59 6.36
N PRO A 54 -14.42 6.31 7.28
CA PRO A 54 -14.33 6.79 8.66
C PRO A 54 -13.01 6.42 9.36
N GLY A 55 -12.41 5.28 9.02
CA GLY A 55 -11.15 4.81 9.60
C GLY A 55 -9.89 5.56 9.15
N ASN A 56 -9.99 6.47 8.17
CA ASN A 56 -8.84 7.23 7.66
C ASN A 56 -9.05 8.76 7.69
N THR A 57 -10.01 9.21 8.52
CA THR A 57 -10.36 10.61 8.76
C THR A 57 -9.55 11.20 9.92
N ASN A 58 -9.25 12.50 9.88
CA ASN A 58 -8.68 13.26 11.00
C ASN A 58 -9.75 13.99 11.84
N HIS A 59 -9.34 14.69 12.89
CA HIS A 59 -10.23 15.44 13.78
C HIS A 59 -10.97 16.62 13.11
N LEU A 60 -10.70 16.92 11.84
CA LEU A 60 -11.36 17.95 11.04
C LEU A 60 -12.36 17.38 10.03
N GLY A 61 -12.58 16.06 10.01
CA GLY A 61 -13.50 15.45 9.04
C GLY A 61 -12.93 15.41 7.61
N THR A 62 -11.60 15.38 7.48
CA THR A 62 -10.88 15.26 6.20
C THR A 62 -9.95 14.05 6.22
N MET A 63 -9.41 13.64 5.06
CA MET A 63 -8.43 12.55 5.03
C MET A 63 -7.22 12.90 5.89
N HIS A 64 -6.84 11.98 6.78
CA HIS A 64 -5.68 12.19 7.64
C HIS A 64 -4.41 12.29 6.80
N ALA A 65 -3.61 13.33 7.00
CA ALA A 65 -2.40 13.59 6.18
C ALA A 65 -1.44 12.38 6.15
N GLY A 66 -1.32 11.65 7.26
CA GLY A 66 -0.53 10.40 7.33
C GLY A 66 -0.99 9.33 6.34
N VAL A 67 -2.28 9.27 5.98
CA VAL A 67 -2.82 8.33 4.98
C VAL A 67 -2.31 8.70 3.59
N THR A 68 -2.24 9.99 3.26
CA THR A 68 -1.67 10.49 2.01
C THR A 68 -0.18 10.13 1.91
N TRP A 69 0.57 10.28 3.00
CA TRP A 69 1.98 9.87 3.06
C TRP A 69 2.15 8.36 2.90
N MET A 70 1.31 7.53 3.56
CA MET A 70 1.36 6.08 3.40
C MET A 70 1.07 5.62 1.97
N ALA A 71 0.13 6.29 1.28
CA ALA A 71 -0.16 6.00 -0.13
C ALA A 71 1.02 6.36 -1.06
N GLY A 72 1.76 7.43 -0.74
CA GLY A 72 2.98 7.80 -1.45
C GLY A 72 4.14 6.84 -1.14
N GLU A 73 4.31 6.48 0.13
CA GLU A 73 5.39 5.60 0.61
C GLU A 73 5.32 4.22 -0.05
N VAL A 74 4.13 3.62 -0.14
CA VAL A 74 3.99 2.30 -0.77
C VAL A 74 4.34 2.35 -2.27
N LEU A 75 4.00 3.43 -2.97
CA LEU A 75 4.37 3.61 -4.37
C LEU A 75 5.89 3.81 -4.52
N GLY A 76 6.49 4.63 -3.65
CA GLY A 76 7.93 4.89 -3.67
C GLY A 76 8.77 3.66 -3.29
N GLY A 77 8.27 2.79 -2.41
CA GLY A 77 8.95 1.55 -2.03
C GLY A 77 8.82 0.41 -3.04
N LEU A 78 7.89 0.52 -4.00
CA LEU A 78 7.66 -0.46 -5.07
C LEU A 78 8.25 -0.04 -6.43
N ALA A 79 8.77 1.18 -6.55
CA ALA A 79 9.40 1.70 -7.77
C ALA A 79 10.90 1.38 -7.81
#